data_AF-R5BJP7-F1
#
_entry.id   AF-R5BJP7-F1
#
_cell.length_a   1.000
_cell.length_b   1.000
_cell.length_c   1.000
_cell.angle_alpha   90.00
_cell.angle_beta   90.00
_cell.angle_gamma   90.00
#
_symmetry.space_group_name_H-M   'P 1'
#
loop_
_entity.id
_entity.type
_entity.pdbx_description
1 polymer ?
#
loop_
_entity_poly.entity_id
_entity_poly.type
_entity_poly.pdbx_seq_one_letter_code
_entity_poly.pdbx_strand_id
1 'polypeptide(L)'
;MIIELDTSLLEIIDNISINQLVFLSLVLDKNQKSHQGITPLIRLVSDSEIQDLIDRNLIQKKDDSKKLVYKPTKELVDKLTPKDVLFEQFYTLYPIMVSRPDGTKGFLRSNVKKCRDYYNKLVKGNPDLHNRIITALNFELSDKAMTGKLGYMKTMWKWLTSHEWELIEEQMNINQPETTMLYGTKLR
;
A
#
# COMPACT_ATOMS: atom_id res chain seq x y z
N MET A 1 12.04 23.93 0.92
CA MET A 1 11.96 22.57 1.49
C MET A 1 10.70 22.54 2.34
N ILE A 2 9.78 21.64 2.01
CA ILE A 2 8.57 21.40 2.80
C ILE A 2 8.81 20.08 3.53
N ILE A 3 8.62 20.06 4.84
CA ILE A 3 8.64 18.84 5.64
C ILE A 3 7.19 18.55 5.98
N GLU A 4 6.67 17.45 5.46
CA GLU A 4 5.38 16.92 5.87
C GLU A 4 5.60 16.06 7.11
N LEU A 5 4.83 16.33 8.16
CA LEU A 5 4.89 15.57 9.40
C LEU A 5 3.68 14.66 9.46
N ASP A 6 3.91 13.36 9.60
CA ASP A 6 2.84 12.39 9.78
C ASP A 6 2.41 12.37 11.25
N THR A 7 1.32 13.08 11.57
CA THR A 7 0.78 13.13 12.93
C THR A 7 0.25 11.78 13.42
N SER A 8 0.02 10.82 12.53
CA SER A 8 -0.38 9.45 12.90
C SER A 8 0.68 8.76 13.77
N LEU A 9 1.95 9.16 13.65
CA LEU A 9 3.04 8.70 14.51
C LEU A 9 2.77 8.99 16.01
N LEU A 10 2.08 10.08 16.32
CA LEU A 10 1.75 10.47 17.70
C LEU A 10 0.69 9.54 18.33
N GLU A 11 -0.15 8.93 17.52
CA GLU A 11 -1.17 7.96 17.96
C GLU A 11 -0.58 6.54 18.09
N ILE A 12 0.45 6.24 17.30
CA ILE A 12 1.08 4.91 17.21
C ILE A 12 2.21 4.75 18.24
N ILE A 13 2.89 5.84 18.58
CA ILE A 13 4.09 5.86 19.41
C ILE A 13 3.83 6.76 20.61
N ASP A 14 3.60 6.14 21.77
CA ASP A 14 3.38 6.87 23.01
C ASP A 14 4.59 7.72 23.40
N ASN A 15 4.33 8.92 23.94
CA ASN A 15 5.32 9.78 24.56
C ASN A 15 6.53 10.12 23.67
N ILE A 16 6.26 10.53 22.43
CA ILE A 16 7.29 11.00 21.49
C ILE A 16 7.44 12.53 21.55
N SER A 17 8.68 13.03 21.53
CA SER A 17 8.96 14.47 21.46
C SER A 17 8.74 15.01 20.03
N ILE A 18 8.56 16.32 19.89
CA ILE A 18 8.48 16.97 18.56
C ILE A 18 9.76 16.73 17.76
N ASN A 19 10.92 16.79 18.39
CA ASN A 19 12.20 16.55 17.70
C ASN A 19 12.29 15.11 17.21
N GLN A 20 11.86 14.15 18.04
CA GLN A 20 11.78 12.74 17.66
C GLN A 20 10.77 12.50 16.54
N LEU A 21 9.62 13.19 16.53
CA LEU A 21 8.63 13.11 15.45
C LEU A 21 9.20 13.62 14.13
N VAL A 22 9.86 14.78 14.16
CA VAL A 22 10.54 15.36 12.98
C VAL A 22 11.62 14.40 12.49
N PHE A 23 12.43 13.85 13.41
CA PHE A 23 13.47 12.90 13.06
C PHE A 23 12.92 11.61 12.43
N LEU A 24 11.87 11.02 13.03
CA LEU A 24 11.20 9.85 12.46
C LEU A 24 10.62 10.15 11.09
N SER A 25 9.97 11.31 10.91
CA SER A 25 9.43 11.72 9.61
C SER A 25 10.54 11.79 8.55
N LEU A 26 11.73 12.29 8.90
CA LEU A 26 12.90 12.33 8.01
C LEU A 26 13.48 10.93 7.71
N VAL A 27 13.44 10.00 8.69
CA VAL A 27 13.97 8.63 8.55
C VAL A 27 13.00 7.71 7.80
N LEU A 28 11.69 7.93 7.95
CA LEU A 28 10.62 7.14 7.34
C LEU A 28 10.37 7.51 5.88
N ASP A 29 10.88 8.66 5.43
CA ASP A 29 10.42 9.26 4.20
C ASP A 29 10.82 8.45 2.94
N LYS A 30 9.79 7.96 2.26
CA LYS A 30 9.80 7.38 0.91
C LYS A 30 9.75 8.48 -0.17
N ASN A 31 9.54 9.75 0.17
CA ASN A 31 9.25 10.84 -0.78
C ASN A 31 10.36 11.87 -1.00
N GLN A 32 11.55 11.76 -0.39
CA GLN A 32 12.65 12.67 -0.69
C GLN A 32 13.82 11.94 -1.34
N LYS A 33 13.79 11.91 -2.68
CA LYS A 33 14.96 11.60 -3.51
C LYS A 33 16.13 12.46 -3.06
N SER A 34 17.09 11.89 -2.32
CA SER A 34 18.46 12.40 -2.17
C SER A 34 18.55 13.93 -2.14
N HIS A 35 18.11 14.59 -1.06
CA HIS A 35 18.38 16.02 -0.92
C HIS A 35 19.40 16.22 0.19
N GLN A 36 20.55 16.75 -0.21
CA GLN A 36 21.69 17.13 0.62
C GLN A 36 21.34 18.09 1.79
N GLY A 37 20.08 18.51 1.92
CA GLY A 37 19.57 19.46 2.93
C GLY A 37 19.00 18.86 4.22
N ILE A 38 18.86 17.54 4.36
CA ILE A 38 18.34 16.91 5.60
C ILE A 38 19.43 16.68 6.66
N THR A 39 20.71 16.59 6.27
CA THR A 39 21.83 16.35 7.19
C THR A 39 21.99 17.46 8.26
N PRO A 40 21.81 18.75 7.94
CA PRO A 40 21.81 19.82 8.96
C PRO A 40 20.68 19.66 9.99
N LEU A 41 19.48 19.22 9.59
CA LEU A 41 18.35 19.02 10.50
C LEU A 41 18.58 17.84 11.44
N ILE A 42 19.13 16.74 10.91
CA ILE A 42 19.50 15.57 11.71
C ILE A 42 20.50 15.95 12.82
N ARG A 43 21.42 16.88 12.56
CA ARG A 43 22.39 17.37 13.56
C ARG A 43 21.79 18.21 14.69
N LEU A 44 20.57 18.72 14.52
CA LEU A 44 19.89 19.50 15.55
C LEU A 44 19.18 18.61 16.58
N VAL A 45 18.99 17.32 16.27
CA VAL A 45 18.41 16.34 17.18
C VAL A 45 19.50 15.84 18.11
N SER A 46 19.22 15.79 19.41
CA SER A 46 20.23 15.37 20.38
C SER A 46 20.52 13.87 20.27
N ASP A 47 21.77 13.49 20.57
CA ASP A 47 22.16 12.08 20.60
C ASP A 47 21.32 11.27 21.60
N SER A 48 20.84 11.90 22.68
CA SER A 48 19.94 11.28 23.66
C SER A 48 18.57 10.95 23.08
N GLU A 49 17.99 11.82 22.25
CA GLU A 49 16.70 11.59 21.59
C GLU A 49 16.81 10.49 20.54
N ILE A 50 17.93 10.44 19.81
CA ILE A 50 18.21 9.39 18.82
C ILE A 50 18.42 8.05 19.54
N GLN A 51 19.15 8.04 20.66
CA GLN A 51 19.40 6.82 21.41
C GLN A 51 18.10 6.26 22.00
N ASP A 52 17.21 7.11 22.52
CA ASP A 52 15.88 6.68 22.98
C ASP A 52 15.07 5.98 21.86
N LEU A 53 15.11 6.51 20.63
CA LEU A 53 14.45 5.87 19.49
C LEU A 53 15.07 4.51 19.10
N ILE A 54 16.39 4.34 19.30
CA ILE A 54 17.09 3.07 19.10
C ILE A 54 16.71 2.08 20.20
N ASP A 55 16.71 2.51 21.46
CA ASP A 55 16.39 1.69 22.63
C ASP A 55 14.95 1.19 22.60
N ARG A 56 14.04 2.00 22.06
CA ARG A 56 12.64 1.66 21.79
C ARG A 56 12.45 0.77 20.54
N ASN A 57 13.53 0.36 19.88
CA ASN A 57 13.54 -0.46 18.67
C ASN A 57 12.74 0.16 17.50
N LEU A 58 12.65 1.49 17.42
CA LEU A 58 11.93 2.19 16.36
C LEU A 58 12.83 2.44 15.14
N ILE A 59 14.12 2.69 15.38
CA ILE A 59 15.14 2.88 14.34
C ILE A 59 16.37 2.00 14.57
N GLN A 60 17.13 1.77 13.51
CA GLN A 60 18.43 1.11 13.53
C GLN A 60 19.48 2.03 12.91
N LYS A 61 20.62 2.13 13.59
CA LYS A 61 21.82 2.78 13.08
C LYS A 61 22.63 1.78 12.26
N LYS A 62 22.97 2.13 11.02
CA LYS A 62 23.96 1.43 10.20
C LYS A 62 25.17 2.33 9.98
N ASP A 63 26.33 1.86 10.40
CA ASP A 63 27.60 2.48 10.01
C ASP A 63 27.99 1.94 8.64
N ASP A 64 27.83 2.78 7.63
CA ASP A 64 28.48 2.59 6.34
C ASP A 64 29.76 3.45 6.37
N SER A 65 30.88 2.93 5.85
CA SER A 65 32.25 3.39 6.13
C SER A 65 32.58 4.86 5.82
N LYS A 66 31.60 5.67 5.38
CA LYS A 66 31.70 7.11 5.10
C LYS A 66 30.51 7.95 5.60
N LYS A 67 29.42 7.35 6.11
CA LYS A 67 28.21 8.08 6.57
C LYS A 67 27.41 7.28 7.59
N LEU A 68 26.99 7.94 8.66
CA LEU A 68 25.92 7.43 9.54
C LEU A 68 24.60 7.40 8.76
N VAL A 69 23.95 6.25 8.70
CA VAL A 69 22.62 6.09 8.10
C VAL A 69 21.67 5.49 9.13
N TYR A 70 20.57 6.19 9.39
CA TYR A 70 19.47 5.68 10.21
C TYR A 70 18.40 5.08 9.30
N LYS A 71 17.86 3.93 9.70
CA LYS A 71 16.76 3.26 8.99
C LYS A 71 15.65 2.88 9.97
N PRO A 72 14.38 2.95 9.56
CA PRO A 72 13.30 2.47 10.41
C PRO A 72 13.39 0.95 10.58
N THR A 73 13.03 0.45 11.77
CA THR A 73 12.96 -1.00 12.00
C THR A 73 11.75 -1.61 11.31
N LYS A 74 11.78 -2.94 11.11
CA LYS A 74 10.60 -3.67 10.61
C LYS A 74 9.39 -3.48 11.53
N GLU A 75 9.61 -3.42 12.84
CA GLU A 75 8.55 -3.23 13.83
C GLU A 75 7.87 -1.86 13.68
N LEU A 76 8.64 -0.79 13.49
CA LEU A 76 8.10 0.54 13.24
C LEU A 76 7.32 0.59 11.92
N VAL A 77 7.86 0.00 10.85
CA VAL A 77 7.15 -0.06 9.55
C VAL A 77 5.85 -0.85 9.68
N ASP A 78 5.84 -1.97 10.39
CA ASP A 78 4.66 -2.79 10.63
C ASP A 78 3.60 -2.09 11.49
N LYS A 79 4.02 -1.18 12.38
CA LYS A 79 3.13 -0.30 13.17
C LYS A 79 2.57 0.85 12.32
N LEU A 80 3.38 1.40 11.39
CA LEU A 80 3.05 2.56 10.56
C LEU A 80 2.28 2.29 9.29
N THR A 81 2.39 1.08 8.75
CA THR A 81 1.44 0.62 7.75
C THR A 81 0.38 -0.14 8.54
N PRO A 82 -0.72 0.51 8.97
CA PRO A 82 -1.69 -0.19 9.76
C PRO A 82 -2.23 -1.27 8.83
N LYS A 83 -2.01 -2.52 9.20
CA LYS A 83 -2.54 -3.70 8.51
C LYS A 83 -4.05 -3.54 8.24
N ASP A 84 -4.72 -2.76 9.08
CA ASP A 84 -6.11 -2.36 8.88
C ASP A 84 -6.31 -1.40 7.69
N VAL A 85 -5.50 -0.37 7.43
CA VAL A 85 -5.79 0.61 6.36
C VAL A 85 -5.78 -0.02 4.96
N LEU A 86 -4.80 -0.87 4.66
CA LEU A 86 -4.71 -1.55 3.36
C LEU A 86 -5.90 -2.49 3.15
N PHE A 87 -6.29 -3.25 4.19
CA PHE A 87 -7.46 -4.11 4.11
C PHE A 87 -8.76 -3.31 4.06
N GLU A 88 -8.88 -2.21 4.80
CA GLU A 88 -10.08 -1.36 4.82
C GLU A 88 -10.31 -0.70 3.45
N GLN A 89 -9.24 -0.31 2.74
CA GLN A 89 -9.36 0.17 1.36
C GLN A 89 -9.91 -0.92 0.44
N PHE A 90 -9.35 -2.14 0.50
CA PHE A 90 -9.88 -3.28 -0.26
C PHE A 90 -11.33 -3.62 0.11
N TYR A 91 -11.64 -3.64 1.41
CA TYR A 91 -12.96 -3.94 1.96
C TYR A 91 -14.02 -2.92 1.50
N THR A 92 -13.67 -1.64 1.49
CA THR A 92 -14.57 -0.55 1.09
C THR A 92 -14.90 -0.61 -0.40
N LEU A 93 -13.93 -0.96 -1.25
CA LEU A 93 -14.12 -1.10 -2.70
C LEU A 93 -14.99 -2.30 -3.07
N TYR A 94 -14.88 -3.42 -2.35
CA TYR A 94 -15.63 -4.63 -2.68
C TYR A 94 -17.15 -4.40 -2.49
N PRO A 95 -18.05 -4.74 -3.42
CA PRO A 95 -19.49 -4.49 -3.23
C PRO A 95 -20.07 -5.26 -2.04
N ILE A 96 -21.02 -4.66 -1.30
CA ILE A 96 -21.69 -5.33 -0.17
C ILE A 96 -22.57 -6.48 -0.69
N MET A 97 -23.36 -6.19 -1.72
CA MET A 97 -24.29 -7.13 -2.32
C MET A 97 -24.35 -6.93 -3.84
N VAL A 98 -24.76 -7.99 -4.54
CA VAL A 98 -25.08 -7.96 -5.98
C VAL A 98 -26.45 -8.58 -6.22
N SER A 99 -27.16 -8.05 -7.22
CA SER A 99 -28.39 -8.65 -7.73
C SER A 99 -28.03 -9.70 -8.77
N ARG A 100 -28.46 -10.93 -8.55
CA ARG A 100 -28.29 -12.03 -9.51
C ARG A 100 -29.35 -11.97 -10.59
N PRO A 101 -29.13 -12.63 -11.74
CA PRO A 101 -30.12 -12.72 -12.81
C PRO A 101 -31.46 -13.35 -12.38
N ASP A 102 -31.44 -14.19 -11.35
CA ASP A 102 -32.62 -14.82 -10.73
C ASP A 102 -33.40 -13.87 -9.79
N GLY A 103 -32.97 -12.61 -9.64
CA GLY A 103 -33.55 -11.64 -8.73
C GLY A 103 -33.11 -11.78 -7.26
N THR A 104 -32.31 -12.80 -6.92
CA THR A 104 -31.78 -12.98 -5.56
C THR A 104 -30.64 -12.01 -5.26
N LYS A 105 -30.54 -11.60 -4.00
CA LYS A 105 -29.43 -10.77 -3.52
C LYS A 105 -28.32 -11.66 -2.99
N GLY A 106 -27.13 -11.56 -3.57
CA GLY A 106 -25.93 -12.23 -3.08
C GLY A 106 -25.08 -11.28 -2.24
N PHE A 107 -24.84 -11.58 -0.97
CA PHE A 107 -23.90 -10.82 -0.13
C PHE A 107 -22.47 -11.28 -0.40
N LEU A 108 -21.60 -10.34 -0.77
CA LEU A 108 -20.23 -10.67 -1.20
C LEU A 108 -19.19 -10.50 -0.08
N ARG A 109 -19.45 -9.60 0.89
CA ARG A 109 -18.56 -9.33 2.03
C ARG A 109 -18.73 -10.33 3.19
N SER A 110 -18.76 -11.62 2.89
CA SER A 110 -18.78 -12.69 3.90
C SER A 110 -17.39 -12.93 4.50
N ASN A 111 -17.32 -13.44 5.73
CA ASN A 111 -16.07 -13.88 6.40
C ASN A 111 -14.99 -12.79 6.57
N VAL A 112 -15.39 -11.55 6.87
CA VAL A 112 -14.50 -10.38 6.94
C VAL A 112 -13.23 -10.61 7.75
N LYS A 113 -13.34 -11.18 8.96
CA LYS A 113 -12.17 -11.47 9.82
C LYS A 113 -11.17 -12.40 9.13
N LYS A 114 -11.63 -13.49 8.50
CA LYS A 114 -10.76 -14.41 7.77
C LYS A 114 -10.13 -13.74 6.55
N CYS A 115 -10.90 -12.95 5.81
CA CYS A 115 -10.38 -12.18 4.68
C CYS A 115 -9.29 -11.21 5.13
N ARG A 116 -9.50 -10.50 6.25
CA ARG A 116 -8.51 -9.57 6.82
C ARG A 116 -7.22 -10.28 7.19
N ASP A 117 -7.31 -11.37 7.95
CA ASP A 117 -6.13 -12.14 8.37
C ASP A 117 -5.35 -12.68 7.16
N TYR A 118 -6.06 -13.16 6.13
CA TYR A 118 -5.44 -13.65 4.90
C TYR A 118 -4.82 -12.52 4.07
N TYR A 119 -5.53 -11.41 3.89
CA TYR A 119 -5.06 -10.24 3.15
C TYR A 119 -3.77 -9.69 3.76
N ASN A 120 -3.75 -9.54 5.08
CA ASN A 120 -2.59 -9.06 5.80
C ASN A 120 -1.40 -10.02 5.69
N LYS A 121 -1.66 -11.34 5.66
CA LYS A 121 -0.64 -12.37 5.44
C LYS A 121 -0.11 -12.40 4.00
N LEU A 122 -0.96 -12.10 3.02
CA LEU A 122 -0.62 -12.05 1.61
C LEU A 122 0.23 -10.81 1.30
N VAL A 123 -0.27 -9.64 1.68
CA VAL A 123 0.35 -8.34 1.39
C VAL A 123 1.60 -8.12 2.23
N LYS A 124 1.62 -8.58 3.51
CA LYS A 124 2.76 -8.39 4.44
C LYS A 124 3.30 -6.96 4.48
N GLY A 125 2.43 -5.97 4.33
CA GLY A 125 2.81 -4.55 4.27
C GLY A 125 3.47 -4.09 2.97
N ASN A 126 3.50 -4.91 1.91
CA ASN A 126 3.98 -4.51 0.57
C ASN A 126 2.93 -3.64 -0.16
N PRO A 127 3.16 -2.33 -0.32
CA PRO A 127 2.18 -1.44 -0.96
C PRO A 127 2.00 -1.73 -2.45
N ASP A 128 3.01 -2.27 -3.13
CA ASP A 128 2.94 -2.53 -4.57
C ASP A 128 1.96 -3.67 -4.88
N LEU A 129 2.00 -4.74 -4.08
CA LEU A 129 1.04 -5.84 -4.21
C LEU A 129 -0.38 -5.38 -3.86
N HIS A 130 -0.53 -4.54 -2.84
CA HIS A 130 -1.81 -3.91 -2.54
C HIS A 130 -2.34 -3.11 -3.72
N ASN A 131 -1.53 -2.23 -4.31
CA ASN A 131 -1.91 -1.41 -5.46
C ASN A 131 -2.34 -2.25 -6.67
N ARG A 132 -1.61 -3.35 -6.93
CA ARG A 132 -1.97 -4.35 -7.96
C ARG A 132 -3.36 -4.94 -7.74
N ILE A 133 -3.63 -5.43 -6.53
CA ILE A 133 -4.93 -5.98 -6.14
C ILE A 133 -6.06 -4.96 -6.32
N ILE A 134 -5.85 -3.72 -5.87
CA ILE A 134 -6.84 -2.64 -5.95
C ILE A 134 -7.12 -2.25 -7.39
N THR A 135 -6.08 -2.16 -8.22
CA THR A 135 -6.20 -1.83 -9.65
C THR A 135 -6.99 -2.89 -10.40
N ALA A 136 -6.65 -4.16 -10.18
CA ALA A 136 -7.36 -5.29 -10.76
C ALA A 136 -8.84 -5.32 -10.34
N LEU A 137 -9.13 -5.11 -9.05
CA LEU A 137 -10.50 -5.07 -8.55
C LEU A 137 -11.33 -3.96 -9.20
N ASN A 138 -10.77 -2.75 -9.34
CA ASN A 138 -11.46 -1.63 -10.00
C ASN A 138 -11.73 -1.92 -11.48
N PHE A 139 -10.78 -2.54 -12.17
CA PHE A 139 -10.97 -2.96 -13.56
C PHE A 139 -12.10 -3.98 -13.69
N GLU A 140 -12.11 -5.02 -12.86
CA GLU A 140 -13.16 -6.04 -12.88
C GLU A 140 -14.54 -5.45 -12.56
N LEU A 141 -14.62 -4.57 -11.56
CA LEU A 141 -15.87 -3.88 -11.22
C LEU A 141 -16.40 -3.07 -12.39
N SER A 142 -15.51 -2.36 -13.09
CA SER A 142 -15.88 -1.53 -14.25
C SER A 142 -16.32 -2.40 -15.44
N ASP A 143 -15.57 -3.46 -15.75
CA ASP A 143 -15.89 -4.39 -16.83
C ASP A 143 -17.23 -5.11 -16.58
N LYS A 144 -17.45 -5.62 -15.36
CA LYS A 144 -18.70 -6.29 -15.00
C LYS A 144 -19.88 -5.33 -14.90
N ALA A 145 -19.66 -4.07 -14.51
CA ALA A 145 -20.69 -3.05 -14.54
C ALA A 145 -21.10 -2.73 -15.98
N MET A 146 -20.14 -2.54 -16.87
CA MET A 146 -20.39 -2.26 -18.29
C MET A 146 -21.09 -3.42 -19.02
N THR A 147 -20.71 -4.65 -18.70
CA THR A 147 -21.30 -5.86 -19.32
C THR A 147 -22.58 -6.35 -18.63
N GLY A 148 -23.02 -5.71 -17.55
CA GLY A 148 -24.19 -6.14 -16.75
C GLY A 148 -23.99 -7.47 -16.01
N LYS A 149 -22.74 -7.93 -15.84
CA LYS A 149 -22.38 -9.22 -15.23
C LYS A 149 -21.97 -9.13 -13.75
N LEU A 150 -22.27 -8.01 -13.08
CA LEU A 150 -21.99 -7.82 -11.64
C LEU A 150 -22.60 -8.94 -10.77
N GLY A 151 -23.76 -9.48 -11.15
CA GLY A 151 -24.40 -10.60 -10.44
C GLY A 151 -23.57 -11.89 -10.36
N TYR A 152 -22.54 -12.02 -11.20
CA TYR A 152 -21.61 -13.16 -11.22
C TYR A 152 -20.30 -12.90 -10.47
N MET A 153 -20.20 -11.78 -9.75
CA MET A 153 -19.02 -11.49 -8.94
C MET A 153 -18.86 -12.53 -7.82
N LYS A 154 -17.62 -12.99 -7.63
CA LYS A 154 -17.29 -13.96 -6.57
C LYS A 154 -17.45 -13.29 -5.20
N THR A 155 -17.59 -14.10 -4.15
CA THR A 155 -17.51 -13.57 -2.79
C THR A 155 -16.09 -13.09 -2.49
N MET A 156 -15.96 -12.07 -1.65
CA MET A 156 -14.68 -11.46 -1.29
C MET A 156 -13.64 -12.50 -0.86
N TRP A 157 -14.05 -13.48 -0.04
CA TRP A 157 -13.18 -14.57 0.38
C TRP A 157 -12.67 -15.40 -0.80
N LYS A 158 -13.57 -15.87 -1.68
CA LYS A 158 -13.19 -16.70 -2.82
C LYS A 158 -12.30 -15.95 -3.79
N TRP A 159 -12.65 -14.71 -4.09
CA TRP A 159 -11.87 -13.83 -4.96
C TRP A 159 -10.45 -13.66 -4.45
N LEU A 160 -10.30 -13.44 -3.14
CA LEU A 160 -9.00 -13.26 -2.51
C LEU A 160 -8.18 -14.56 -2.46
N THR A 161 -8.79 -15.70 -2.12
CA THR A 161 -8.06 -16.98 -2.04
C THR A 161 -7.68 -17.55 -3.40
N SER A 162 -8.47 -17.25 -4.44
CA SER A 162 -8.24 -17.72 -5.80
C SER A 162 -7.29 -16.83 -6.61
N HIS A 163 -6.74 -15.78 -6.01
CA HIS A 163 -5.78 -14.88 -6.66
C HIS A 163 -6.31 -14.27 -7.95
N GLU A 164 -7.60 -13.91 -7.98
CA GLU A 164 -8.28 -13.46 -9.21
C GLU A 164 -7.63 -12.21 -9.83
N TRP A 165 -6.97 -11.38 -9.01
CA TRP A 165 -6.25 -10.20 -9.52
C TRP A 165 -5.17 -10.57 -10.53
N GLU A 166 -4.52 -11.73 -10.43
CA GLU A 166 -3.47 -12.16 -11.37
C GLU A 166 -4.06 -12.40 -12.77
N LEU A 167 -5.21 -13.07 -12.83
CA LEU A 167 -5.95 -13.30 -14.08
C LEU A 167 -6.46 -11.99 -14.69
N ILE A 168 -6.93 -11.08 -13.84
CA ILE A 168 -7.42 -9.78 -14.28
C ILE A 168 -6.25 -8.92 -14.80
N GLU A 169 -5.09 -8.95 -14.15
CA GLU A 169 -3.90 -8.26 -14.63
C GLU A 169 -3.44 -8.77 -16.01
N GLU A 170 -3.48 -10.08 -16.23
CA GLU A 170 -3.22 -10.66 -17.56
C GLU A 170 -4.22 -10.15 -18.61
N GLN A 171 -5.52 -10.10 -18.27
CA GLN A 171 -6.54 -9.54 -19.16
C GLN A 171 -6.32 -8.05 -19.45
N MET A 172 -5.92 -7.28 -18.43
CA MET A 172 -5.59 -5.87 -18.60
C MET A 172 -4.40 -5.67 -19.54
N ASN A 173 -3.39 -6.53 -19.46
CA ASN A 173 -2.22 -6.48 -20.34
C ASN A 173 -2.55 -6.85 -21.79
N ILE A 174 -3.44 -7.82 -22.01
CA ILE A 174 -3.90 -8.21 -23.36
C ILE A 174 -4.77 -7.11 -23.99
N ASN A 175 -5.58 -6.43 -23.19
CA ASN A 175 -6.47 -5.36 -23.67
C ASN A 175 -5.76 -4.02 -23.85
N GLN A 176 -4.44 -3.93 -23.61
CA GLN A 176 -3.68 -2.76 -24.02
C GLN A 176 -3.63 -2.74 -25.55
N PRO A 177 -4.06 -1.65 -26.21
CA PRO A 177 -3.93 -1.56 -27.65
C PRO A 177 -2.44 -1.64 -27.99
N GLU A 178 -2.05 -2.69 -28.72
CA GLU A 178 -0.75 -2.70 -29.38
C GLU A 178 -0.67 -1.40 -30.18
N THR A 179 0.27 -0.52 -29.83
CA THR A 179 0.70 0.55 -30.72
C THR A 179 1.29 -0.11 -31.96
N THR A 180 0.42 -0.51 -32.88
CA THR A 180 0.76 -0.91 -34.22
C THR A 180 1.28 0.36 -34.88
N MET A 181 2.61 0.53 -34.87
CA MET A 181 3.26 1.48 -35.75
C MET A 181 2.97 1.01 -37.17
N LEU A 182 1.91 1.57 -37.78
CA LEU A 182 1.67 1.47 -39.22
C LEU A 182 2.86 2.13 -39.93
N TYR A 183 3.89 1.34 -40.23
CA TYR A 183 4.98 1.78 -41.10
C TYR A 183 4.41 1.85 -42.52
N GLY A 184 4.06 3.06 -42.93
CA GLY A 184 3.45 3.35 -44.22
C GLY A 184 4.18 2.67 -45.37
N THR A 185 3.46 1.84 -46.11
CA THR A 185 3.84 1.39 -47.45
C THR A 185 3.97 2.61 -48.35
N LYS A 186 5.20 3.07 -48.59
CA LYS A 186 5.49 3.93 -49.74
C LYS A 186 5.24 3.11 -51.00
N LEU A 187 4.08 3.34 -51.63
CA LEU A 187 3.84 2.92 -53.00
C LEU A 187 4.82 3.67 -53.91
N ARG A 188 5.51 2.92 -54.76
CA ARG A 188 6.47 3.39 -55.77
C ARG A 188 5.79 3.44 -57.12
#